data_AF-A0A2E2VW44-F1
#
_entry.id   AF-A0A2E2VW44-F1
#
_cell.length_a   1.000
_cell.length_b   1.000
_cell.length_c   1.000
_cell.angle_alpha   90.00
_cell.angle_beta   90.00
_cell.angle_gamma   90.00
#
_symmetry.space_group_name_H-M   'P 1'
#
loop_
_entity.id
_entity.type
_entity.pdbx_description
1 polymer ?
#
loop_
_entity_poly.entity_id
_entity_poly.type
_entity_poly.pdbx_seq_one_letter_code
_entity_poly.pdbx_strand_id
1 'polypeptide(L)'
;MIYIIYILLFYVLFIVYLNLKYPETRWDWNIEKNNKFKLPESFFWGTATASHQVEGGCKNNNWYKWENNFDEEGKPRIKDNQVAGDACDHWNRYNDDILMLKELGVTHYRFSLEW
;
A
#
# COMPACT_ATOMS: atom_id res chain seq x y z
N MET A 1 14.25 -10.08 -39.20
CA MET A 1 12.80 -10.34 -39.27
C MET A 1 12.42 -11.69 -38.65
N ILE A 2 12.99 -12.82 -39.11
CA ILE A 2 12.71 -14.16 -38.57
C ILE A 2 13.06 -14.32 -37.07
N TYR A 3 14.21 -13.80 -36.63
CA TYR A 3 14.60 -13.85 -35.21
C TYR A 3 13.63 -13.13 -34.28
N ILE A 4 13.01 -12.03 -34.75
CA ILE A 4 12.00 -11.28 -33.97
C ILE A 4 10.75 -12.16 -33.77
N ILE A 5 10.36 -12.94 -34.78
CA ILE A 5 9.24 -13.88 -34.69
C ILE A 5 9.53 -14.96 -33.65
N TYR A 6 10.74 -15.54 -33.64
CA TYR A 6 11.11 -16.54 -32.64
C TYR A 6 11.14 -16.00 -31.21
N ILE A 7 11.64 -14.76 -31.02
CA ILE A 7 11.65 -14.10 -29.70
C ILE A 7 10.21 -13.88 -29.21
N LEU A 8 9.32 -13.38 -30.07
CA LEU A 8 7.91 -13.18 -29.72
C LEU A 8 7.21 -14.50 -29.41
N LEU A 9 7.46 -15.55 -30.21
CA LEU A 9 6.88 -16.88 -29.98
C LEU A 9 7.34 -17.45 -28.64
N PHE A 10 8.64 -17.37 -28.34
CA PHE A 10 9.18 -17.79 -27.05
C PHE A 10 8.58 -17.00 -25.89
N TYR A 11 8.46 -15.67 -26.02
CA TYR A 11 7.85 -14.81 -25.01
C TYR A 11 6.38 -15.18 -24.72
N VAL A 12 5.58 -15.40 -25.78
CA VAL A 12 4.18 -15.83 -25.64
C VAL A 12 4.10 -17.21 -24.98
N LEU A 13 4.91 -18.18 -25.43
CA LEU A 13 4.96 -19.52 -24.83
C LEU A 13 5.37 -19.48 -23.36
N PHE A 14 6.30 -18.59 -23.01
CA PHE A 14 6.74 -18.38 -21.64
C PHE A 14 5.63 -17.78 -20.76
N ILE A 15 4.90 -16.77 -21.25
CA ILE A 15 3.73 -16.22 -20.54
C ILE A 15 2.65 -17.30 -20.35
N VAL A 16 2.33 -18.05 -21.40
CA VAL A 16 1.33 -19.13 -21.32
C VAL A 16 1.77 -20.19 -20.30
N TYR A 17 3.03 -20.60 -20.33
CA TYR A 17 3.59 -21.51 -19.33
C TYR A 17 3.45 -20.96 -17.91
N LEU A 18 3.82 -19.69 -17.68
CA LEU A 18 3.71 -19.06 -16.37
C LEU A 18 2.25 -18.96 -15.90
N ASN A 19 1.32 -18.58 -16.79
CA ASN A 19 -0.10 -18.47 -16.45
C ASN A 19 -0.72 -19.84 -16.11
N LEU A 20 -0.30 -20.91 -16.80
CA LEU A 20 -0.75 -22.27 -16.52
C LEU A 20 -0.14 -22.84 -15.24
N LYS A 21 1.15 -22.57 -14.97
CA LYS A 21 1.85 -23.06 -13.78
C LYS A 21 1.51 -22.27 -12.52
N TYR A 22 1.24 -20.98 -12.66
CA TYR A 22 0.91 -20.05 -11.59
C TYR A 22 -0.38 -19.31 -11.95
N PRO A 23 -1.53 -19.99 -11.94
CA PRO A 23 -2.80 -19.34 -12.24
C PRO A 23 -3.06 -18.21 -11.23
N GLU A 24 -3.47 -17.05 -11.74
CA GLU A 24 -3.94 -15.96 -10.88
C GLU A 24 -5.15 -16.46 -10.08
N THR A 25 -5.06 -16.42 -8.76
CA THR A 25 -6.23 -16.63 -7.90
C THR A 25 -7.16 -15.45 -8.08
N ARG A 26 -8.20 -15.62 -8.90
CA ARG A 26 -9.29 -14.65 -9.02
C ARG A 26 -10.43 -15.04 -8.10
N TRP A 27 -10.91 -14.07 -7.33
CA TRP A 27 -12.12 -14.25 -6.54
C TRP A 27 -13.30 -14.55 -7.48
N ASP A 28 -13.99 -15.65 -7.24
CA ASP A 28 -15.23 -15.94 -7.97
C ASP A 28 -16.37 -15.15 -7.32
N TRP A 29 -16.63 -13.96 -7.88
CA TRP A 29 -17.73 -13.08 -7.48
C TRP A 29 -19.12 -13.72 -7.59
N ASN A 30 -19.26 -14.89 -8.24
CA ASN A 30 -20.54 -15.60 -8.29
C ASN A 30 -20.82 -16.47 -7.06
N ILE A 31 -19.80 -16.81 -6.26
CA ILE A 31 -19.96 -17.65 -5.05
C ILE A 31 -20.71 -16.89 -3.94
N GLU A 32 -20.61 -15.56 -3.90
CA GLU A 32 -21.10 -14.76 -2.77
C GLU A 32 -22.50 -14.17 -2.91
N LYS A 33 -23.18 -14.36 -4.05
CA LYS A 33 -24.49 -13.71 -4.29
C LYS A 33 -25.57 -14.07 -3.25
N ASN A 34 -25.42 -15.18 -2.51
CA ASN A 34 -26.45 -15.69 -1.61
C ASN A 34 -26.14 -15.56 -0.11
N ASN A 35 -24.97 -15.06 0.29
CA ASN A 35 -24.65 -14.87 1.70
C ASN A 35 -24.67 -13.38 2.03
N LYS A 36 -25.82 -12.88 2.48
CA LYS A 36 -25.97 -11.50 2.96
C LYS A 36 -25.31 -11.36 4.34
N PHE A 37 -23.98 -11.36 4.36
CA PHE A 37 -23.23 -10.98 5.55
C PHE A 37 -23.51 -9.51 5.84
N LYS A 38 -24.09 -9.24 7.01
CA LYS A 38 -24.31 -7.88 7.51
C LYS A 38 -23.52 -7.72 8.79
N LEU A 39 -22.72 -6.67 8.87
CA LEU A 39 -22.10 -6.25 10.12
C LEU A 39 -23.13 -5.56 11.02
N PRO A 40 -22.90 -5.50 12.34
CA PRO A 40 -23.71 -4.70 13.24
C PRO A 40 -23.80 -3.24 12.77
N GLU A 41 -24.92 -2.58 13.02
CA GLU A 41 -25.08 -1.14 12.69
C GLU A 41 -24.06 -0.26 13.42
N SER A 42 -23.58 -0.72 14.58
CA SER A 42 -22.52 -0.07 15.37
C SER A 42 -21.11 -0.33 14.85
N PHE A 43 -20.94 -1.05 13.74
CA PHE A 43 -19.62 -1.35 13.20
C PHE A 43 -18.97 -0.11 12.58
N PHE A 44 -17.74 0.17 12.98
CA PHE A 44 -16.97 1.28 12.44
C PHE A 44 -16.20 0.85 11.20
N TRP A 45 -16.61 1.40 10.07
CA TRP A 45 -15.88 1.30 8.81
C TRP A 45 -14.93 2.49 8.69
N GLY A 46 -13.63 2.21 8.63
CA GLY A 46 -12.64 3.26 8.68
C GLY A 46 -11.31 2.91 8.05
N THR A 47 -10.46 3.91 7.96
CA THR A 47 -9.06 3.80 7.57
C THR A 47 -8.15 4.14 8.75
N ALA A 48 -6.89 3.71 8.67
CA ALA A 48 -5.90 3.97 9.70
C ALA A 48 -4.56 4.42 9.08
N THR A 49 -3.94 5.43 9.68
CA THR A 49 -2.61 5.94 9.33
C THR A 49 -1.77 6.15 10.59
N ALA A 50 -0.47 6.35 10.40
CA ALA A 50 0.42 6.89 11.42
C ALA A 50 1.13 8.13 10.88
N SER A 51 1.25 9.16 11.71
CA SER A 51 1.80 10.48 11.39
C SER A 51 3.10 10.40 10.60
N HIS A 52 4.10 9.70 11.15
CA HIS A 52 5.42 9.54 10.51
C HIS A 52 5.36 8.89 9.11
N GLN A 53 4.31 8.12 8.81
CA GLN A 53 4.16 7.43 7.53
C GLN A 53 3.44 8.26 6.47
N VAL A 54 2.70 9.31 6.84
CA VAL A 54 1.82 10.03 5.89
C VAL A 54 1.97 11.55 5.91
N GLU A 55 2.28 12.16 7.04
CA GLU A 55 2.29 13.64 7.20
C GLU A 55 3.34 14.30 6.32
N GLY A 56 4.55 13.75 6.31
CA GLY A 56 5.72 14.36 5.67
C GLY A 56 6.41 15.36 6.59
N GLY A 57 7.74 15.46 6.46
CA GLY A 57 8.52 16.46 7.18
C GLY A 57 8.70 16.19 8.69
N CYS A 58 8.37 15.01 9.19
CA CYS A 58 8.49 14.62 10.60
C CYS A 58 9.95 14.43 11.05
N LYS A 59 10.76 15.50 11.07
CA LYS A 59 12.24 15.45 11.27
C LYS A 59 12.70 15.48 12.73
N ASN A 60 11.78 15.61 13.69
CA ASN A 60 12.14 15.87 15.09
C ASN A 60 11.68 14.77 16.07
N ASN A 61 11.52 13.53 15.60
CA ASN A 61 11.16 12.40 16.46
C ASN A 61 12.23 11.29 16.45
N ASN A 62 12.00 10.28 17.31
CA ASN A 62 12.85 9.11 17.41
C ASN A 62 12.88 8.27 16.13
N TRP A 63 11.77 8.20 15.38
CA TRP A 63 11.68 7.41 14.14
C TRP A 63 12.52 8.01 13.02
N TYR A 64 12.49 9.33 12.84
CA TYR A 64 13.37 10.04 11.92
C TYR A 64 14.84 9.82 12.26
N LYS A 65 15.18 9.91 13.55
CA LYS A 65 16.56 9.59 13.97
C LYS A 65 16.88 8.14 13.66
N TRP A 66 15.99 7.20 13.98
CA TRP A 66 16.21 5.78 13.78
C TRP A 66 16.35 5.40 12.30
N GLU A 67 15.51 5.91 11.41
CA GLU A 67 15.56 5.60 9.97
C GLU A 67 16.85 6.11 9.29
N ASN A 68 17.41 7.21 9.79
CA ASN A 68 18.66 7.80 9.31
C ASN A 68 19.92 7.20 9.96
N ASN A 69 19.79 6.13 10.75
CA ASN A 69 20.89 5.46 11.41
C ASN A 69 21.17 4.06 10.82
N PHE A 70 22.32 3.51 11.22
CA PHE A 70 22.73 2.15 10.89
C PHE A 70 22.42 1.18 12.04
N ASP A 71 22.30 -0.10 11.72
CA ASP A 71 22.22 -1.17 12.71
C ASP A 71 23.60 -1.52 13.29
N GLU A 72 23.66 -2.53 14.15
CA GLU A 72 24.90 -2.99 14.82
C GLU A 72 25.94 -3.53 13.82
N GLU A 73 25.52 -3.93 12.63
CA GLU A 73 26.36 -4.45 11.55
C GLU A 73 26.78 -3.37 10.54
N GLY A 74 26.39 -2.11 10.77
CA GLY A 74 26.68 -0.99 9.88
C GLY A 74 25.81 -0.95 8.63
N LYS A 75 24.68 -1.66 8.60
CA LYS A 75 23.71 -1.63 7.49
C LYS A 75 22.64 -0.57 7.74
N PRO A 76 22.14 0.13 6.69
CA PRO A 76 21.03 1.04 6.84
C PRO A 76 19.81 0.34 7.46
N ARG A 77 19.15 1.01 8.41
CA ARG A 77 17.94 0.46 9.06
C ARG A 77 16.75 0.38 8.13
N ILE A 78 16.72 1.22 7.10
CA ILE A 78 15.69 1.22 6.06
C ILE A 78 16.25 0.64 4.76
N LYS A 79 15.47 -0.27 4.18
CA LYS A 79 15.75 -0.84 2.88
C LYS A 79 15.80 0.24 1.81
N ASP A 80 16.82 0.19 0.96
CA ASP A 80 16.98 1.08 -0.21
C ASP A 80 16.91 2.59 0.13
N ASN A 81 17.22 2.97 1.39
CA ASN A 81 17.15 4.34 1.88
C ASN A 81 15.76 5.01 1.71
N GLN A 82 14.68 4.22 1.74
CA GLN A 82 13.29 4.67 1.63
C GLN A 82 12.76 5.30 2.93
N VAL A 83 13.45 6.34 3.42
CA VAL A 83 13.03 7.12 4.58
C VAL A 83 11.69 7.81 4.37
N ALA A 84 10.99 8.18 5.45
CA ALA A 84 9.65 8.77 5.39
C ALA A 84 9.59 10.03 4.51
N GLY A 85 10.57 10.93 4.63
CA GLY A 85 10.69 12.13 3.79
C GLY A 85 9.41 12.97 3.78
N ASP A 86 8.89 13.23 2.58
CA ASP A 86 7.62 13.95 2.38
C ASP A 86 6.39 13.03 2.45
N ALA A 87 6.58 11.71 2.50
CA ALA A 87 5.54 10.70 2.59
C ALA A 87 4.40 10.90 1.56
N CYS A 88 3.16 11.08 2.03
CA CYS A 88 2.00 11.40 1.18
C CYS A 88 1.65 12.90 1.21
N ASP A 89 2.46 13.71 1.91
CA ASP A 89 2.21 15.14 2.17
C ASP A 89 0.85 15.39 2.86
N HIS A 90 0.42 14.46 3.72
CA HIS A 90 -0.85 14.55 4.41
C HIS A 90 -0.93 15.80 5.30
N TRP A 91 0.19 16.30 5.83
CA TRP A 91 0.22 17.51 6.64
C TRP A 91 -0.34 18.73 5.90
N ASN A 92 0.02 18.89 4.62
CA ASN A 92 -0.44 20.01 3.80
C ASN A 92 -1.74 19.69 3.06
N ARG A 93 -2.04 18.40 2.84
CA ARG A 93 -3.16 17.93 2.01
C ARG A 93 -4.32 17.30 2.79
N TYR A 94 -4.29 17.34 4.12
CA TYR A 94 -5.26 16.64 4.96
C TYR A 94 -6.72 16.97 4.61
N ASN A 95 -7.03 18.21 4.21
CA ASN A 95 -8.39 18.59 3.82
C ASN A 95 -8.89 17.75 2.62
N ASP A 96 -8.06 17.59 1.59
CA ASP A 96 -8.39 16.80 0.40
C ASP A 96 -8.45 15.30 0.73
N ASP A 97 -7.52 14.83 1.56
CA ASP A 97 -7.50 13.43 1.99
C ASP A 97 -8.74 13.06 2.81
N ILE A 98 -9.20 13.92 3.72
CA ILE A 98 -10.44 13.72 4.47
C ILE A 98 -11.67 13.74 3.54
N LEU A 99 -11.68 14.59 2.52
CA LEU A 99 -12.74 14.60 1.51
C LEU A 99 -12.77 13.27 0.74
N MET A 100 -11.61 12.77 0.30
CA MET A 100 -11.51 11.48 -0.38
C MET A 100 -11.95 10.31 0.51
N LEU A 101 -11.61 10.32 1.80
CA LEU A 101 -12.11 9.32 2.76
C LEU A 101 -13.64 9.37 2.88
N LYS A 102 -14.23 10.56 2.92
CA LYS A 102 -15.69 10.71 2.93
C LYS A 102 -16.34 10.19 1.65
N GLU A 103 -15.75 10.47 0.49
CA GLU A 103 -16.23 9.97 -0.81
C GLU A 103 -16.11 8.45 -0.95
N LEU A 104 -15.08 7.85 -0.34
CA LEU A 104 -14.92 6.40 -0.22
C LEU A 104 -16.03 5.74 0.63
N GLY A 105 -16.77 6.53 1.42
CA GLY A 105 -17.85 6.05 2.27
C GLY A 105 -17.37 5.51 3.62
N VAL A 106 -16.12 5.80 4.02
CA VAL A 106 -15.67 5.47 5.38
C VAL A 106 -16.24 6.45 6.39
N THR A 107 -16.55 5.96 7.58
CA THR A 107 -17.18 6.75 8.66
C THR A 107 -16.18 7.15 9.74
N HIS A 108 -15.04 6.46 9.83
CA HIS A 108 -14.03 6.67 10.86
C HIS A 108 -12.63 6.80 10.24
N TYR A 109 -11.83 7.71 10.78
CA TYR A 109 -10.41 7.83 10.44
C TYR A 109 -9.58 7.80 11.71
N ARG A 110 -8.73 6.78 11.84
CA ARG A 110 -7.79 6.65 12.95
C ARG A 110 -6.42 7.15 12.51
N PHE A 111 -5.92 8.18 13.17
CA PHE A 111 -4.58 8.70 12.95
C PHE A 111 -3.77 8.63 14.25
N SER A 112 -2.45 8.81 14.15
CA SER A 112 -1.58 9.02 15.31
C SER A 112 -1.10 10.45 15.37
N LEU A 113 -0.68 10.89 16.54
CA LEU A 113 0.04 12.15 16.71
C LEU A 113 1.54 11.85 16.66
N GLU A 114 2.29 12.70 15.96
CA GLU A 114 3.75 12.73 16.08
C GLU A 114 4.14 13.33 17.44
N TRP A 115 5.10 12.67 18.10
CA TRP A 115 5.62 13.06 19.42
C TRP A 115 7.09 13.45 19.29
#